data_AF-A0A7D7W7B3-F1
#
_entry.id   AF-A0A7D7W7B3-F1
#
_cell.length_a   1.000
_cell.length_b   1.000
_cell.length_c   1.000
_cell.angle_alpha   90.00
_cell.angle_beta   90.00
_cell.angle_gamma   90.00
#
_symmetry.space_group_name_H-M   'P 1'
#
loop_
_entity.id
_entity.type
_entity.pdbx_description
1 polymer ?
#
loop_
_entity_poly.entity_id
_entity_poly.type
_entity_poly.pdbx_seq_one_letter_code
_entity_poly.pdbx_strand_id
1 'polypeptide(L)'
;MSEELEQPSAFADVLRGAIERSRLSLTQIHNRLREHGNPVSMATLSYWRSGERRPEGAASLSAVDDLERILGMPAGALTDRIVQPLRMGPLNAPRVPFDEERERRETEETFAALGAAPQVSIRDLSTHMTVTVGADGAIDRTVYRCIVQVTEGVVAELPLIDIDEEATDATLQIVDVVGGRLDREYRHPGGRLSGIVIAFDEPAAAGETVLFEFAEVYPPGYPRRRTAWHATARASKETVISVHFPPGGEPDWCEEYVEVDGDETTRPAAMRGLVAHAMRHGFGPGVLGLRWGRLD
;
A
#
# COMPACT_ATOMS: atom_id res chain seq x y z
N MET A 1 -24.68 19.38 25.02
CA MET A 1 -23.76 19.08 26.14
C MET A 1 -24.09 17.68 26.60
N SER A 2 -23.43 16.71 25.98
CA SER A 2 -23.50 15.29 26.32
C SER A 2 -22.11 14.76 26.06
N GLU A 3 -21.39 14.50 27.16
CA GLU A 3 -20.08 13.85 27.18
C GLU A 3 -20.23 12.44 26.62
N GLU A 4 -19.70 12.21 25.42
CA GLU A 4 -19.29 10.86 25.02
C GLU A 4 -18.02 10.53 25.81
N LEU A 5 -18.19 9.70 26.84
CA LEU A 5 -17.08 9.04 27.52
C LEU A 5 -16.37 8.13 26.52
N GLU A 6 -15.34 8.67 25.86
CA GLU A 6 -14.42 7.92 25.00
C GLU A 6 -13.87 6.72 25.79
N GLN A 7 -14.22 5.52 25.36
CA GLN A 7 -13.61 4.31 25.91
C GLN A 7 -12.11 4.30 25.59
N PRO A 8 -11.24 3.90 26.54
CA PRO A 8 -9.81 3.80 26.29
C PRO A 8 -9.51 2.98 25.05
N SER A 9 -8.75 3.53 24.10
CA SER A 9 -8.31 2.76 22.94
C SER A 9 -7.39 1.62 23.37
N ALA A 10 -7.48 0.45 22.71
CA ALA A 10 -6.62 -0.69 22.97
C ALA A 10 -5.11 -0.34 22.87
N PHE A 11 -4.76 0.67 22.08
CA PHE A 11 -3.43 1.27 22.03
C PHE A 11 -3.04 1.94 23.36
N ALA A 12 -3.89 2.81 23.89
CA ALA A 12 -3.61 3.58 25.11
C ALA A 12 -3.38 2.68 26.32
N ASP A 13 -4.13 1.58 26.44
CA ASP A 13 -3.98 0.63 27.53
C ASP A 13 -2.66 -0.15 27.44
N VAL A 14 -2.27 -0.60 26.25
CA VAL A 14 -0.99 -1.28 26.03
C VAL A 14 0.17 -0.33 26.27
N LEU A 15 0.08 0.91 25.77
CA LEU A 15 1.08 1.95 25.98
C LEU A 15 1.26 2.25 27.48
N ARG A 16 0.16 2.45 28.21
CA ARG A 16 0.18 2.72 29.66
C ARG A 16 0.87 1.58 30.41
N GLY A 17 0.48 0.33 30.15
CA GLY A 17 1.09 -0.83 30.79
C GLY A 17 2.56 -1.02 30.44
N ALA A 18 2.97 -0.68 29.21
CA ALA A 18 4.37 -0.71 28.80
C ALA A 18 5.22 0.35 29.52
N ILE A 19 4.71 1.58 29.63
CA ILE A 19 5.37 2.66 30.38
C ILE A 19 5.55 2.25 31.85
N GLU A 20 4.50 1.73 32.49
CA GLU A 20 4.55 1.27 33.88
C GLU A 20 5.60 0.17 34.10
N ARG A 21 5.70 -0.80 33.18
CA ARG A 21 6.70 -1.88 33.24
C ARG A 21 8.13 -1.38 32.97
N SER A 22 8.30 -0.41 32.07
CA SER A 22 9.61 0.13 31.69
C SER A 22 10.26 0.98 32.81
N ARG A 23 9.46 1.45 33.77
CA ARG A 23 9.86 2.42 34.82
C ARG A 23 10.44 3.73 34.28
N LEU A 24 10.22 4.05 33.00
CA LEU A 24 10.60 5.33 32.41
C LEU A 24 9.50 6.38 32.68
N SER A 25 9.92 7.60 33.00
CA SER A 25 8.99 8.74 33.03
C SER A 25 8.66 9.21 31.61
N LEU A 26 7.50 9.83 31.43
CA LEU A 26 7.09 10.46 30.16
C LEU A 26 8.14 11.44 29.63
N THR A 27 8.79 12.21 30.51
CA THR A 27 9.86 13.14 30.15
C THR A 27 11.09 12.40 29.61
N GLN A 28 11.46 11.26 30.20
CA GLN A 28 12.57 10.43 29.69
C GLN A 28 12.25 9.83 28.33
N ILE A 29 11.01 9.36 28.13
CA ILE A 29 10.53 8.84 26.86
C ILE A 29 10.56 9.93 25.78
N HIS A 30 10.04 11.12 26.10
CA HIS A 30 10.04 12.28 25.20
C HIS A 30 11.46 12.68 24.77
N ASN A 31 12.41 12.74 25.72
CA ASN A 31 13.79 13.07 25.40
C ASN A 31 14.44 12.04 24.48
N ARG A 32 14.23 10.75 24.73
CA ARG A 32 14.75 9.66 23.88
C ARG A 32 14.15 9.67 22.48
N LEU A 33 12.86 9.92 22.36
CA LEU A 33 12.20 10.07 21.05
C LEU A 33 12.80 11.24 20.26
N ARG A 34 13.09 12.36 20.93
CA ARG A 34 13.76 13.51 20.32
C ARG A 34 15.20 13.18 19.91
N GLU A 35 15.94 12.44 20.72
CA GLU A 35 17.30 11.98 20.42
C GLU A 35 17.35 11.02 19.22
N HIS A 36 16.30 10.21 19.03
CA HIS A 36 16.17 9.32 17.88
C HIS A 36 15.62 10.01 16.61
N GLY A 37 15.40 11.33 16.63
CA GLY A 37 14.91 12.07 15.47
C GLY A 37 13.40 12.00 15.24
N ASN A 38 12.63 11.49 16.22
CA ASN A 38 11.17 11.39 16.18
C ASN A 38 10.54 12.33 17.23
N PRO A 39 10.64 13.66 17.08
CA PRO A 39 10.16 14.60 18.08
C PRO A 39 8.63 14.59 18.16
N VAL A 40 8.10 14.12 19.29
CA VAL A 40 6.66 14.21 19.62
C VAL A 40 6.49 15.15 20.80
N SER A 41 5.52 16.07 20.75
CA SER A 41 5.30 17.00 21.88
C SER A 41 4.91 16.26 23.17
N MET A 42 5.26 16.81 24.34
CA MET A 42 4.85 16.26 25.63
C MET A 42 3.33 16.13 25.76
N ALA A 43 2.57 17.09 25.21
CA ALA A 43 1.12 17.06 25.20
C ALA A 43 0.59 15.89 24.35
N THR A 44 1.15 15.69 23.16
CA THR A 44 0.79 14.57 22.28
C THR A 44 1.05 13.21 22.95
N LEU A 45 2.22 13.00 23.57
CA LEU A 45 2.51 11.78 24.31
C LEU A 45 1.55 11.57 25.49
N SER A 46 1.15 12.64 26.16
CA SER A 46 0.16 12.58 27.23
C SER A 46 -1.21 12.16 26.70
N TYR A 47 -1.65 12.71 25.57
CA TYR A 47 -2.91 12.35 24.91
C TYR A 47 -2.93 10.90 24.41
N TRP A 48 -1.81 10.41 23.89
CA TRP A 48 -1.66 9.01 23.50
C TRP A 48 -1.79 8.05 24.69
N ARG A 49 -1.22 8.42 25.84
CA ARG A 49 -1.30 7.62 27.06
C ARG A 49 -2.69 7.65 27.70
N SER A 50 -3.39 8.80 27.66
CA SER A 50 -4.77 8.91 28.17
C SER A 50 -5.77 8.23 27.24
N GLY A 51 -5.46 8.14 25.95
CA GLY A 51 -6.36 7.64 24.91
C GLY A 51 -7.21 8.72 24.26
N GLU A 52 -7.05 9.98 24.66
CA GLU A 52 -7.76 11.17 24.13
C GLU A 52 -7.37 11.49 22.68
N ARG A 53 -6.20 11.03 22.24
CA ARG A 53 -5.81 11.04 20.82
C ARG A 53 -5.07 9.77 20.45
N ARG A 54 -5.17 9.39 19.18
CA ARG A 54 -4.37 8.30 18.62
C ARG A 54 -3.18 8.85 17.83
N PRO A 55 -2.10 8.06 17.67
CA PRO A 55 -1.04 8.40 16.74
C PRO A 55 -1.58 8.31 15.32
N GLU A 56 -1.48 9.40 14.57
CA GLU A 56 -1.96 9.51 13.19
C GLU A 56 -0.87 10.12 12.30
N GLY A 57 -0.72 9.59 11.09
CA GLY A 57 0.27 10.05 10.11
C GLY A 57 1.68 9.47 10.31
N ALA A 58 2.50 9.57 9.26
CA ALA A 58 3.79 8.90 9.16
C ALA A 58 4.79 9.26 10.28
N ALA A 59 4.86 10.53 10.69
CA ALA A 59 5.74 10.96 11.76
C ALA A 59 5.32 10.39 13.13
N SER A 60 4.02 10.26 13.38
CA SER A 60 3.49 9.66 14.60
C SER A 60 3.72 8.15 14.63
N LEU A 61 3.57 7.47 13.49
CA LEU A 61 3.83 6.03 13.38
C LEU A 61 5.32 5.71 13.57
N SER A 62 6.22 6.47 12.95
CA SER A 62 7.67 6.37 13.19
C SER A 62 8.03 6.58 14.67
N ALA A 63 7.37 7.53 15.33
CA ALA A 63 7.54 7.73 16.77
C ALA A 63 6.99 6.57 17.62
N VAL A 64 5.98 5.84 17.15
CA VAL A 64 5.44 4.64 17.82
C VAL A 64 6.40 3.46 17.68
N ASP A 65 6.98 3.24 16.50
CA ASP A 65 8.00 2.19 16.31
C ASP A 65 9.21 2.44 17.24
N ASP A 66 9.59 3.71 17.42
CA ASP A 66 10.62 4.10 18.38
C ASP A 66 10.20 3.91 19.84
N LEU A 67 8.94 4.17 20.16
CA LEU A 67 8.38 3.91 21.50
C LEU A 67 8.49 2.43 21.86
N GLU A 68 8.20 1.51 20.93
CA GLU A 68 8.34 0.07 21.17
C GLU A 68 9.80 -0.28 21.52
N ARG A 69 10.77 0.27 20.78
CA ARG A 69 12.20 0.07 21.06
C ARG A 69 12.62 0.65 22.41
N ILE A 70 12.17 1.87 22.74
CA ILE A 70 12.49 2.55 24.00
C ILE A 70 11.91 1.81 25.21
N LEU A 71 10.70 1.25 25.05
CA LEU A 71 9.98 0.53 26.09
C LEU A 71 10.34 -0.97 26.17
N GLY A 72 11.22 -1.45 25.28
CA GLY A 72 11.65 -2.85 25.24
C GLY A 72 10.55 -3.82 24.82
N MET A 73 9.62 -3.36 23.98
CA MET A 73 8.52 -4.15 23.45
C MET A 73 8.95 -4.87 22.17
N PRO A 74 8.32 -6.02 21.83
CA PRO A 74 8.43 -6.59 20.49
C PRO A 74 7.97 -5.58 19.43
N ALA A 75 8.64 -5.57 18.27
CA ALA A 75 8.20 -4.77 17.14
C ALA A 75 6.76 -5.12 16.73
N GLY A 76 5.91 -4.12 16.53
CA GLY A 76 4.49 -4.24 16.20
C GLY A 76 3.54 -4.28 17.40
N ALA A 77 4.03 -4.40 18.64
CA ALA A 77 3.17 -4.57 19.82
C ALA A 77 2.22 -3.37 20.11
N LEU A 78 2.63 -2.15 19.76
CA LEU A 78 1.82 -0.94 19.78
C LEU A 78 1.29 -0.61 18.38
N THR A 79 2.11 -0.78 17.33
CA THR A 79 1.73 -0.44 15.95
C THR A 79 0.51 -1.24 15.47
N ASP A 80 0.43 -2.53 15.78
CA ASP A 80 -0.72 -3.40 15.48
C ASP A 80 -1.99 -3.07 16.31
N ARG A 81 -1.90 -2.14 17.26
CA ARG A 81 -3.04 -1.65 18.05
C ARG A 81 -3.52 -0.27 17.62
N ILE A 82 -2.70 0.43 16.84
CA ILE A 82 -3.09 1.64 16.12
C ILE A 82 -3.86 1.22 14.86
N VAL A 83 -3.30 0.26 14.13
CA VAL A 83 -3.94 -0.41 13.00
C VAL A 83 -4.82 -1.50 13.59
N GLN A 84 -6.11 -1.23 13.82
CA GLN A 84 -7.05 -2.29 14.23
C GLN A 84 -6.87 -3.53 13.34
N PRO A 85 -7.07 -4.77 13.84
CA PRO A 85 -6.96 -5.96 13.01
C PRO A 85 -7.96 -5.81 11.88
N LEU A 86 -7.42 -5.55 10.70
CA LEU A 86 -8.20 -5.26 9.53
C LEU A 86 -9.01 -6.50 9.22
N ARG A 87 -10.32 -6.33 9.18
CA ARG A 87 -11.20 -7.30 8.54
C ARG A 87 -10.65 -7.47 7.12
N MET A 88 -10.57 -8.71 6.65
CA MET A 88 -10.38 -8.96 5.22
C MET A 88 -11.57 -8.31 4.52
N GLY A 89 -11.37 -7.10 3.99
CA GLY A 89 -12.30 -6.48 3.06
C GLY A 89 -11.99 -6.99 1.66
N PRO A 90 -12.97 -7.09 0.76
CA PRO A 90 -12.67 -7.24 -0.65
C PRO A 90 -11.67 -6.15 -1.08
N LEU A 91 -10.68 -6.54 -1.89
CA LEU A 91 -9.87 -5.58 -2.64
C LEU A 91 -10.80 -4.87 -3.61
N ASN A 92 -11.12 -3.61 -3.34
CA ASN A 92 -11.76 -2.78 -4.34
C ASN A 92 -10.66 -2.29 -5.29
N ALA A 93 -10.90 -2.41 -6.58
CA ALA A 93 -10.16 -1.64 -7.57
C ALA A 93 -10.32 -0.14 -7.25
N PRO A 94 -9.38 0.74 -7.64
CA PRO A 94 -9.65 2.17 -7.59
C PRO A 94 -10.96 2.47 -8.31
N ARG A 95 -11.78 3.38 -7.77
CA ARG A 95 -13.04 3.84 -8.37
C ARG A 95 -12.82 4.43 -9.76
N VAL A 96 -12.80 3.57 -10.75
CA VAL A 96 -13.25 3.86 -12.10
C VAL A 96 -14.78 3.88 -12.03
N PRO A 97 -15.47 4.81 -12.70
CA PRO A 97 -16.93 4.84 -12.61
C PRO A 97 -17.52 3.50 -13.13
N PHE A 98 -18.23 2.76 -12.25
CA PHE A 98 -19.28 1.73 -12.47
C PHE A 98 -19.03 0.23 -12.10
N ASP A 99 -20.10 -0.38 -11.53
CA ASP A 99 -20.51 -1.81 -11.39
C ASP A 99 -19.57 -2.82 -10.72
N GLU A 100 -19.52 -2.80 -9.38
CA GLU A 100 -18.80 -3.76 -8.51
C GLU A 100 -19.09 -5.23 -8.84
N GLU A 101 -20.32 -5.57 -9.24
CA GLU A 101 -20.70 -6.95 -9.55
C GLU A 101 -20.09 -7.44 -10.87
N ARG A 102 -19.96 -6.54 -11.84
CA ARG A 102 -19.22 -6.82 -13.06
C ARG A 102 -17.74 -7.06 -12.75
N GLU A 103 -17.10 -6.16 -12.01
CA GLU A 103 -15.66 -6.28 -11.70
C GLU A 103 -15.34 -7.58 -10.94
N ARG A 104 -16.18 -7.93 -9.95
CA ARG A 104 -16.07 -9.20 -9.23
C ARG A 104 -16.14 -10.39 -10.18
N ARG A 105 -17.14 -10.42 -11.07
CA ARG A 105 -17.31 -11.49 -12.05
C ARG A 105 -16.13 -11.58 -13.02
N GLU A 106 -15.69 -10.47 -13.60
CA GLU A 106 -14.56 -10.45 -14.55
C GLU A 106 -13.24 -10.88 -13.87
N THR A 107 -13.07 -10.54 -12.60
CA THR A 107 -11.94 -10.99 -11.78
C THR A 107 -11.99 -12.51 -11.57
N GLU A 108 -13.14 -13.06 -11.17
CA GLU A 108 -13.35 -14.50 -11.01
C GLU A 108 -13.10 -15.26 -12.34
N GLU A 109 -13.64 -14.76 -13.46
CA GLU A 109 -13.42 -15.32 -14.80
C GLU A 109 -11.95 -15.29 -15.21
N THR A 110 -11.23 -14.22 -14.86
CA THR A 110 -9.80 -14.08 -15.16
C THR A 110 -8.95 -15.06 -14.35
N PHE A 111 -9.18 -15.19 -13.05
CA PHE A 111 -8.49 -16.20 -12.24
C PHE A 111 -8.76 -17.62 -12.78
N ALA A 112 -10.01 -17.92 -13.12
CA ALA A 112 -10.38 -19.21 -13.71
C ALA A 112 -9.64 -19.47 -15.03
N ALA A 113 -9.55 -18.47 -15.92
CA ALA A 113 -8.82 -18.57 -17.18
C ALA A 113 -7.31 -18.76 -17.00
N LEU A 114 -6.73 -18.15 -15.96
CA LEU A 114 -5.33 -18.34 -15.57
C LEU A 114 -5.06 -19.68 -14.88
N GLY A 115 -6.10 -20.49 -14.60
CA GLY A 115 -5.97 -21.69 -13.77
C GLY A 115 -5.47 -21.39 -12.36
N ALA A 116 -5.71 -20.18 -11.88
CA ALA A 116 -5.23 -19.67 -10.60
C ALA A 116 -6.41 -19.34 -9.68
N ALA A 117 -6.13 -19.12 -8.40
CA ALA A 117 -7.11 -18.62 -7.44
C ALA A 117 -6.50 -17.44 -6.68
N PRO A 118 -7.32 -16.50 -6.17
CA PRO A 118 -6.85 -15.46 -5.26
C PRO A 118 -6.05 -16.10 -4.10
N GLN A 119 -4.81 -15.67 -3.89
CA GLN A 119 -3.94 -16.30 -2.89
C GLN A 119 -4.22 -15.78 -1.49
N VAL A 120 -5.20 -16.41 -0.83
CA VAL A 120 -5.53 -16.18 0.58
C VAL A 120 -4.39 -16.55 1.54
N SER A 121 -3.47 -17.40 1.07
CA SER A 121 -2.28 -17.89 1.77
C SER A 121 -1.05 -16.99 1.59
N ILE A 122 -1.18 -15.83 0.95
CA ILE A 122 -0.12 -14.83 0.84
C ILE A 122 -0.53 -13.53 1.52
N ARG A 123 0.43 -12.90 2.20
CA ARG A 123 0.33 -11.55 2.74
C ARG A 123 1.34 -10.64 2.04
N ASP A 124 0.87 -9.54 1.46
CA ASP A 124 1.72 -8.43 1.02
C ASP A 124 2.37 -7.78 2.26
N LEU A 125 3.71 -7.78 2.31
CA LEU A 125 4.47 -7.10 3.36
C LEU A 125 4.93 -5.73 2.91
N SER A 126 5.45 -5.59 1.69
CA SER A 126 5.92 -4.32 1.16
C SER A 126 5.82 -4.29 -0.35
N THR A 127 5.24 -3.21 -0.88
CA THR A 127 5.20 -2.94 -2.31
C THR A 127 5.77 -1.56 -2.59
N HIS A 128 6.79 -1.52 -3.45
CA HIS A 128 7.42 -0.29 -3.96
C HIS A 128 7.16 -0.22 -5.46
N MET A 129 6.39 0.78 -5.87
CA MET A 129 6.04 1.05 -7.26
C MET A 129 6.75 2.31 -7.72
N THR A 130 7.66 2.19 -8.68
CA THR A 130 8.36 3.32 -9.31
C THR A 130 7.84 3.51 -10.73
N VAL A 131 7.22 4.66 -10.97
CA VAL A 131 6.59 5.03 -12.24
C VAL A 131 7.45 6.05 -12.95
N THR A 132 7.77 5.78 -14.21
CA THR A 132 8.44 6.71 -15.11
C THR A 132 7.44 7.26 -16.11
N VAL A 133 7.35 8.58 -16.20
CA VAL A 133 6.43 9.29 -17.08
C VAL A 133 7.15 9.70 -18.37
N GLY A 134 6.51 9.46 -19.52
CA GLY A 134 6.97 9.86 -20.83
C GLY A 134 6.74 11.36 -21.11
N ALA A 135 7.29 11.84 -22.23
CA ALA A 135 7.17 13.25 -22.61
C ALA A 135 5.72 13.73 -22.88
N ASP A 136 4.81 12.80 -23.19
CA ASP A 136 3.38 13.07 -23.38
C ASP A 136 2.58 13.09 -22.06
N GLY A 137 3.27 12.95 -20.93
CA GLY A 137 2.71 12.94 -19.59
C GLY A 137 1.99 11.64 -19.24
N ALA A 138 2.09 10.59 -20.06
CA ALA A 138 1.56 9.26 -19.73
C ALA A 138 2.65 8.37 -19.10
N ILE A 139 2.24 7.29 -18.43
CA ILE A 139 3.17 6.29 -17.94
C ILE A 139 3.90 5.64 -19.13
N ASP A 140 5.23 5.62 -19.07
CA ASP A 140 6.08 4.89 -20.02
C ASP A 140 6.45 3.51 -19.44
N ARG A 141 6.77 3.48 -18.14
CA ARG A 141 7.19 2.28 -17.44
C ARG A 141 6.82 2.32 -15.96
N THR A 142 6.39 1.17 -15.44
CA THR A 142 6.24 0.96 -13.99
C THR A 142 7.13 -0.19 -13.54
N VAL A 143 7.89 0.00 -12.47
CA VAL A 143 8.68 -1.06 -11.83
C VAL A 143 8.08 -1.37 -10.47
N TYR A 144 7.82 -2.64 -10.23
CA TYR A 144 7.31 -3.16 -8.97
C TYR A 144 8.42 -3.93 -8.27
N ARG A 145 8.56 -3.66 -6.97
CA ARG A 145 9.35 -4.46 -6.04
C ARG A 145 8.47 -4.85 -4.88
N CYS A 146 8.24 -6.15 -4.74
CA CYS A 146 7.27 -6.69 -3.81
C CYS A 146 7.93 -7.71 -2.89
N ILE A 147 7.66 -7.59 -1.59
CA ILE A 147 7.98 -8.62 -0.60
C ILE A 147 6.66 -9.17 -0.07
N VAL A 148 6.47 -10.47 -0.25
CA VAL A 148 5.30 -11.19 0.25
C VAL A 148 5.71 -12.26 1.26
N GLN A 149 4.79 -12.63 2.16
CA GLN A 149 4.97 -13.74 3.09
C GLN A 149 3.90 -14.80 2.83
N VAL A 150 4.33 -16.06 2.72
CA VAL A 150 3.41 -17.20 2.71
C VAL A 150 2.89 -17.41 4.13
N THR A 151 1.58 -17.41 4.31
CA THR A 151 0.93 -17.58 5.62
C THR A 151 0.48 -19.01 5.88
N GLU A 152 0.26 -19.80 4.82
CA GLU A 152 -0.23 -21.18 4.92
C GLU A 152 0.27 -22.03 3.75
N GLY A 153 0.57 -23.30 4.03
CA GLY A 153 0.93 -24.29 3.01
C GLY A 153 2.27 -24.00 2.33
N VAL A 154 2.36 -24.40 1.06
CA VAL A 154 3.48 -24.12 0.17
C VAL A 154 2.91 -23.44 -1.08
N VAL A 155 3.50 -22.32 -1.47
CA VAL A 155 3.07 -21.52 -2.62
C VAL A 155 4.22 -21.40 -3.61
N ALA A 156 3.96 -21.68 -4.89
CA ALA A 156 4.96 -21.72 -5.96
C ALA A 156 4.77 -20.64 -7.03
N GLU A 157 3.71 -19.85 -6.92
CA GLU A 157 3.34 -18.82 -7.89
C GLU A 157 2.54 -17.73 -7.20
N LEU A 158 2.25 -16.64 -7.89
CA LEU A 158 1.39 -15.56 -7.42
C LEU A 158 0.63 -14.96 -8.60
N PRO A 159 -0.71 -15.06 -8.64
CA PRO A 159 -1.50 -14.38 -9.63
C PRO A 159 -1.73 -12.92 -9.24
N LEU A 160 -1.59 -12.02 -10.21
CA LEU A 160 -1.76 -10.57 -10.07
C LEU A 160 -2.78 -10.09 -11.11
N ILE A 161 -3.54 -9.06 -10.78
CA ILE A 161 -4.56 -8.45 -11.63
C ILE A 161 -4.27 -6.96 -11.76
N ASP A 162 -4.37 -6.41 -12.96
CA ASP A 162 -4.41 -4.96 -13.22
C ASP A 162 -5.72 -4.59 -13.92
N ILE A 163 -6.18 -3.37 -13.64
CA ILE A 163 -7.44 -2.83 -14.15
C ILE A 163 -7.17 -1.47 -14.80
N ASP A 164 -7.46 -1.39 -16.09
CA ASP A 164 -7.38 -0.16 -16.85
C ASP A 164 -8.65 0.70 -16.68
N GLU A 165 -8.44 2.02 -16.63
CA GLU A 165 -9.52 3.01 -16.59
C GLU A 165 -10.40 2.97 -17.86
N GLU A 166 -9.77 2.63 -19.00
CA GLU A 166 -10.40 2.54 -20.32
C GLU A 166 -10.22 1.14 -20.89
N ALA A 167 -11.21 0.67 -21.67
CA ALA A 167 -11.09 -0.63 -22.32
C ALA A 167 -10.03 -0.56 -23.44
N THR A 168 -9.20 -1.59 -23.53
CA THR A 168 -8.08 -1.66 -24.48
C THR A 168 -7.89 -3.06 -25.02
N ASP A 169 -7.56 -3.13 -26.32
CA ASP A 169 -7.11 -4.36 -26.98
C ASP A 169 -5.58 -4.50 -26.96
N ALA A 170 -4.84 -3.47 -26.47
CA ALA A 170 -3.40 -3.48 -26.37
C ALA A 170 -2.92 -4.26 -25.13
N THR A 171 -1.80 -5.00 -25.26
CA THR A 171 -1.25 -5.83 -24.18
C THR A 171 -0.09 -5.18 -23.45
N LEU A 172 -0.31 -4.88 -22.18
CA LEU A 172 0.74 -4.52 -21.25
C LEU A 172 1.83 -5.59 -21.25
N GLN A 173 3.09 -5.18 -21.38
CA GLN A 173 4.20 -6.12 -21.46
C GLN A 173 4.85 -6.25 -20.09
N ILE A 174 4.87 -7.46 -19.55
CA ILE A 174 5.61 -7.77 -18.33
C ILE A 174 7.05 -8.16 -18.70
N VAL A 175 8.01 -7.42 -18.15
CA VAL A 175 9.44 -7.58 -18.43
C VAL A 175 10.25 -7.56 -17.13
N ASP A 176 11.54 -7.89 -17.23
CA ASP A 176 12.52 -7.79 -16.13
C ASP A 176 12.09 -8.46 -14.83
N VAL A 177 11.49 -9.65 -14.94
CA VAL A 177 11.04 -10.43 -13.77
C VAL A 177 12.25 -10.97 -12.99
N VAL A 178 12.24 -10.77 -11.68
CA VAL A 178 13.26 -11.24 -10.72
C VAL A 178 12.57 -11.98 -9.57
N GLY A 179 13.21 -13.04 -9.05
CA GLY A 179 12.63 -13.88 -7.99
C GLY A 179 11.56 -14.85 -8.50
N GLY A 180 11.50 -15.03 -9.82
CA GLY A 180 10.52 -15.84 -10.51
C GLY A 180 10.55 -15.57 -12.00
N ARG A 181 9.46 -15.97 -12.66
CA ARG A 181 9.24 -15.80 -14.09
C ARG A 181 7.77 -15.56 -14.35
N LEU A 182 7.48 -14.78 -15.39
CA LEU A 182 6.14 -14.74 -15.96
C LEU A 182 5.78 -16.14 -16.48
N ASP A 183 4.65 -16.69 -16.05
CA ASP A 183 4.22 -18.04 -16.35
C ASP A 183 2.95 -18.07 -17.21
N ARG A 184 1.98 -17.22 -16.87
CA ARG A 184 0.70 -17.11 -17.58
C ARG A 184 0.27 -15.67 -17.67
N GLU A 185 -0.43 -15.34 -18.75
CA GLU A 185 -1.07 -14.05 -18.97
C GLU A 185 -2.46 -14.27 -19.55
N TYR A 186 -3.40 -13.40 -19.18
CA TYR A 186 -4.75 -13.42 -19.70
C TYR A 186 -5.31 -11.99 -19.76
N ARG A 187 -5.89 -11.62 -20.91
CA ARG A 187 -6.72 -10.42 -21.02
C ARG A 187 -8.18 -10.84 -20.98
N HIS A 188 -8.94 -10.22 -20.09
CA HIS A 188 -10.37 -10.42 -20.00
C HIS A 188 -11.08 -9.83 -21.25
N PRO A 189 -12.05 -10.53 -21.87
CA PRO A 189 -12.80 -10.02 -23.02
C PRO A 189 -13.57 -8.71 -22.77
N GLY A 190 -13.79 -8.36 -21.50
CA GLY A 190 -14.34 -7.06 -21.09
C GLY A 190 -13.41 -5.87 -21.32
N GLY A 191 -12.16 -6.11 -21.72
CA GLY A 191 -11.20 -5.13 -22.24
C GLY A 191 -10.50 -4.27 -21.19
N ARG A 192 -10.89 -4.33 -19.91
CA ARG A 192 -10.28 -3.52 -18.84
C ARG A 192 -9.40 -4.30 -17.88
N LEU A 193 -9.64 -5.60 -17.76
CA LEU A 193 -8.98 -6.43 -16.76
C LEU A 193 -7.96 -7.32 -17.45
N SER A 194 -6.74 -7.31 -16.93
CA SER A 194 -5.71 -8.25 -17.31
C SER A 194 -5.14 -8.93 -16.07
N GLY A 195 -4.72 -10.17 -16.23
CA GLY A 195 -4.14 -10.94 -15.16
C GLY A 195 -2.88 -11.65 -15.62
N ILE A 196 -1.93 -11.76 -14.71
CA ILE A 196 -0.67 -12.45 -14.92
C ILE A 196 -0.43 -13.43 -13.77
N VAL A 197 0.38 -14.44 -14.01
CA VAL A 197 0.91 -15.31 -12.96
C VAL A 197 2.42 -15.26 -12.99
N ILE A 198 3.02 -14.87 -11.87
CA ILE A 198 4.46 -14.99 -11.64
C ILE A 198 4.69 -16.30 -10.90
N ALA A 199 5.36 -17.25 -11.54
CA ALA A 199 5.85 -18.44 -10.85
C ALA A 199 7.16 -18.10 -10.14
N PHE A 200 7.28 -18.44 -8.86
CA PHE A 200 8.51 -18.23 -8.10
C PHE A 200 9.62 -19.17 -8.59
N ASP A 201 10.87 -18.74 -8.46
CA ASP A 201 12.03 -19.57 -8.82
C ASP A 201 12.07 -20.85 -7.97
N GLU A 202 11.69 -20.72 -6.69
CA GLU A 202 11.53 -21.82 -5.74
C GLU A 202 10.21 -21.66 -4.98
N PRO A 203 9.49 -22.77 -4.69
CA PRO A 203 8.31 -22.71 -3.82
C PRO A 203 8.66 -22.24 -2.41
N ALA A 204 7.80 -21.41 -1.82
CA ALA A 204 7.95 -20.91 -0.46
C ALA A 204 6.91 -21.53 0.48
N ALA A 205 7.34 -21.94 1.67
CA ALA A 205 6.51 -22.51 2.72
C ALA A 205 6.00 -21.43 3.70
N ALA A 206 4.98 -21.78 4.48
CA ALA A 206 4.43 -20.90 5.51
C ALA A 206 5.51 -20.32 6.44
N GLY A 207 5.47 -18.99 6.61
CA GLY A 207 6.43 -18.19 7.37
C GLY A 207 7.54 -17.59 6.50
N GLU A 208 7.85 -18.19 5.35
CA GLU A 208 8.89 -17.71 4.45
C GLU A 208 8.43 -16.48 3.65
N THR A 209 9.41 -15.71 3.21
CA THR A 209 9.19 -14.50 2.42
C THR A 209 9.75 -14.67 1.02
N VAL A 210 9.03 -14.16 0.03
CA VAL A 210 9.48 -14.10 -1.35
C VAL A 210 9.61 -12.63 -1.75
N LEU A 211 10.79 -12.27 -2.24
CA LEU A 211 11.03 -11.02 -2.96
C LEU A 211 10.86 -11.32 -4.45
N PHE A 212 10.01 -10.55 -5.12
CA PHE A 212 9.95 -10.56 -6.56
C PHE A 212 9.86 -9.14 -7.10
N GLU A 213 10.40 -8.95 -8.30
CA GLU A 213 10.38 -7.68 -9.01
C GLU A 213 9.91 -7.95 -10.43
N PHE A 214 9.19 -7.00 -11.02
CA PHE A 214 8.83 -7.03 -12.43
C PHE A 214 8.59 -5.60 -12.90
N ALA A 215 8.56 -5.41 -14.21
CA ALA A 215 8.21 -4.14 -14.79
C ALA A 215 7.12 -4.28 -15.84
N GLU A 216 6.29 -3.25 -15.91
CA GLU A 216 5.27 -3.06 -16.93
C GLU A 216 5.77 -2.05 -17.95
N VAL A 217 5.65 -2.39 -19.22
CA VAL A 217 5.92 -1.50 -20.36
C VAL A 217 4.65 -1.37 -21.19
N TYR A 218 4.29 -0.12 -21.49
CA TYR A 218 3.05 0.25 -22.17
C TYR A 218 3.33 0.36 -23.67
N PRO A 219 2.87 -0.60 -24.51
CA PRO A 219 3.19 -0.59 -25.94
C PRO A 219 2.48 0.56 -26.69
N PRO A 220 2.94 0.91 -27.90
CA PRO A 220 2.22 1.83 -28.77
C PRO A 220 0.77 1.42 -28.99
N GLY A 221 -0.16 2.36 -28.79
CA GLY A 221 -1.61 2.11 -28.89
C GLY A 221 -2.28 1.76 -27.58
N TYR A 222 -1.53 1.58 -26.48
CA TYR A 222 -2.11 1.51 -25.14
C TYR A 222 -2.72 2.87 -24.73
N PRO A 223 -3.86 2.91 -24.02
CA PRO A 223 -4.43 4.15 -23.51
C PRO A 223 -3.43 4.94 -22.66
N ARG A 224 -3.49 6.27 -22.76
CA ARG A 224 -2.60 7.15 -22.00
C ARG A 224 -2.99 7.17 -20.52
N ARG A 225 -2.34 6.33 -19.73
CA ARG A 225 -2.54 6.24 -18.28
C ARG A 225 -1.80 7.38 -17.58
N ARG A 226 -2.50 8.15 -16.75
CA ARG A 226 -1.95 9.23 -15.88
C ARG A 226 -2.26 9.03 -14.41
N THR A 227 -2.49 7.77 -14.06
CA THR A 227 -2.86 7.32 -12.73
C THR A 227 -2.02 6.09 -12.40
N ALA A 228 -1.33 6.15 -11.27
CA ALA A 228 -0.57 5.05 -10.70
C ALA A 228 -1.19 4.67 -9.35
N TRP A 229 -1.37 3.39 -9.08
CA TRP A 229 -2.03 2.93 -7.87
C TRP A 229 -1.58 1.54 -7.46
N HIS A 230 -1.74 1.25 -6.16
CA HIS A 230 -1.55 -0.07 -5.57
C HIS A 230 -2.73 -0.38 -4.65
N ALA A 231 -3.32 -1.56 -4.81
CA ALA A 231 -4.41 -2.05 -3.98
C ALA A 231 -3.90 -3.17 -3.07
N THR A 232 -4.25 -3.13 -1.78
CA THR A 232 -3.86 -4.18 -0.82
C THR A 232 -5.06 -4.70 -0.03
N ALA A 233 -5.18 -6.04 0.09
CA ALA A 233 -6.32 -6.72 0.73
C ALA A 233 -6.22 -6.72 2.26
N ARG A 234 -5.02 -6.45 2.77
CA ARG A 234 -4.64 -6.52 4.18
C ARG A 234 -3.66 -5.39 4.47
N ALA A 235 -3.41 -5.08 5.74
CA ALA A 235 -2.32 -4.16 6.08
C ALA A 235 -0.98 -4.69 5.56
N SER A 236 -0.43 -3.98 4.56
CA SER A 236 0.98 -4.07 4.20
C SER A 236 1.80 -3.31 5.26
N LYS A 237 3.05 -3.74 5.51
CA LYS A 237 3.94 -3.00 6.39
C LYS A 237 4.29 -1.65 5.78
N GLU A 238 4.50 -1.63 4.46
CA GLU A 238 4.89 -0.45 3.71
C GLU A 238 4.31 -0.49 2.29
N THR A 239 3.85 0.65 1.81
CA THR A 239 3.48 0.84 0.40
C THR A 239 3.99 2.18 -0.06
N VAL A 240 4.79 2.17 -1.13
CA VAL A 240 5.41 3.37 -1.70
C VAL A 240 5.06 3.43 -3.18
N ILE A 241 4.57 4.59 -3.61
CA ILE A 241 4.43 4.92 -5.03
C ILE A 241 5.26 6.17 -5.29
N SER A 242 6.20 6.11 -6.22
CA SER A 242 6.93 7.28 -6.71
C SER A 242 6.71 7.47 -8.20
N VAL A 243 6.40 8.70 -8.61
CA VAL A 243 6.19 9.06 -10.01
C VAL A 243 7.28 10.05 -10.42
N HIS A 244 8.05 9.68 -11.43
CA HIS A 244 9.19 10.42 -11.93
C HIS A 244 8.82 11.09 -13.25
N PHE A 245 8.74 12.42 -13.24
CA PHE A 245 8.46 13.24 -14.40
C PHE A 245 9.75 13.57 -15.16
N PRO A 246 9.72 13.63 -16.50
CA PRO A 246 10.88 14.08 -17.26
C PRO A 246 11.01 15.61 -17.16
N PRO A 247 12.22 16.18 -17.30
CA PRO A 247 12.40 17.63 -17.37
C PRO A 247 11.56 18.25 -18.50
N GLY A 248 10.79 19.29 -18.21
CA GLY A 248 9.86 19.90 -19.18
C GLY A 248 8.55 19.12 -19.40
N GLY A 249 8.36 18.01 -18.67
CA GLY A 249 7.14 17.21 -18.65
C GLY A 249 6.38 17.30 -17.33
N GLU A 250 6.63 18.32 -16.53
CA GLU A 250 5.99 18.54 -15.23
C GLU A 250 4.46 18.61 -15.39
N PRO A 251 3.70 18.07 -14.43
CA PRO A 251 2.25 18.19 -14.42
C PRO A 251 1.83 19.56 -13.88
N ASP A 252 0.70 20.09 -14.36
CA ASP A 252 0.11 21.32 -13.80
C ASP A 252 -0.55 21.06 -12.45
N TRP A 253 -1.01 19.83 -12.24
CA TRP A 253 -1.55 19.35 -10.98
C TRP A 253 -1.18 17.89 -10.74
N CYS A 254 -0.94 17.53 -9.49
CA CYS A 254 -0.71 16.15 -9.07
C CYS A 254 -1.36 15.93 -7.71
N GLU A 255 -2.16 14.86 -7.63
CA GLU A 255 -2.94 14.52 -6.46
C GLU A 255 -2.60 13.11 -6.00
N GLU A 256 -2.55 12.96 -4.68
CA GLU A 256 -2.62 11.67 -4.04
C GLU A 256 -4.07 11.37 -3.68
N TYR A 257 -4.50 10.14 -3.90
CA TYR A 257 -5.80 9.67 -3.46
C TYR A 257 -5.65 8.36 -2.67
N VAL A 258 -6.57 8.18 -1.72
CA VAL A 258 -6.72 6.95 -0.95
C VAL A 258 -8.18 6.55 -1.01
N GLU A 259 -8.43 5.28 -1.32
CA GLU A 259 -9.75 4.68 -1.28
C GLU A 259 -9.81 3.60 -0.19
N VAL A 260 -10.79 3.73 0.71
CA VAL A 260 -11.07 2.76 1.77
C VAL A 260 -12.58 2.62 1.88
N ASP A 261 -13.10 1.39 1.93
CA ASP A 261 -14.53 1.09 2.03
C ASP A 261 -15.40 1.82 0.99
N GLY A 262 -14.84 2.10 -0.20
CA GLY A 262 -15.50 2.81 -1.29
C GLY A 262 -15.48 4.33 -1.18
N ASP A 263 -14.95 4.90 -0.09
CA ASP A 263 -14.78 6.33 0.09
C ASP A 263 -13.39 6.76 -0.41
N GLU A 264 -13.37 7.68 -1.38
CA GLU A 264 -12.15 8.29 -1.89
C GLU A 264 -11.85 9.60 -1.14
N THR A 265 -10.61 9.73 -0.68
CA THR A 265 -10.08 10.98 -0.14
C THR A 265 -8.90 11.44 -0.97
N THR A 266 -8.87 12.72 -1.32
CA THR A 266 -7.83 13.31 -2.17
C THR A 266 -7.08 14.42 -1.45
N ARG A 267 -5.82 14.61 -1.82
CA ARG A 267 -4.99 15.73 -1.38
C ARG A 267 -3.91 16.03 -2.41
N PRO A 268 -3.34 17.25 -2.42
CA PRO A 268 -2.16 17.52 -3.25
C PRO A 268 -1.02 16.53 -2.96
N ALA A 269 -0.41 16.02 -4.01
CA ALA A 269 0.68 15.05 -3.91
C ALA A 269 1.95 15.69 -3.30
N ALA A 270 2.75 14.89 -2.59
CA ALA A 270 4.02 15.35 -2.07
C ALA A 270 5.06 15.43 -3.19
N MET A 271 5.35 16.65 -3.65
CA MET A 271 6.31 16.92 -4.72
C MET A 271 7.70 17.30 -4.17
N ARG A 272 8.75 16.74 -4.78
CA ARG A 272 10.16 17.15 -4.60
C ARG A 272 10.85 17.19 -5.96
N GLY A 273 10.97 18.39 -6.53
CA GLY A 273 11.45 18.54 -7.90
C GLY A 273 10.53 17.81 -8.87
N LEU A 274 11.10 16.92 -9.68
CA LEU A 274 10.39 16.12 -10.69
C LEU A 274 9.83 14.79 -10.14
N VAL A 275 9.76 14.64 -8.82
CA VAL A 275 9.29 13.40 -8.18
C VAL A 275 8.07 13.69 -7.33
N ALA A 276 6.94 13.09 -7.68
CA ALA A 276 5.82 12.91 -6.76
C ALA A 276 5.99 11.61 -5.99
N HIS A 277 5.58 11.56 -4.73
CA HIS A 277 5.52 10.29 -4.01
C HIS A 277 4.37 10.24 -3.01
N ALA A 278 3.91 9.02 -2.76
CA ALA A 278 2.98 8.67 -1.72
C ALA A 278 3.56 7.49 -0.94
N MET A 279 3.51 7.57 0.39
CA MET A 279 3.98 6.51 1.27
C MET A 279 2.92 6.24 2.34
N ARG A 280 2.72 4.96 2.65
CA ARG A 280 1.95 4.52 3.80
C ARG A 280 2.64 3.38 4.53
N HIS A 281 2.49 3.37 5.85
CA HIS A 281 2.85 2.26 6.72
C HIS A 281 1.57 1.64 7.27
N GLY A 282 1.53 0.31 7.37
CA GLY A 282 0.37 -0.39 7.93
C GLY A 282 -0.94 -0.17 7.15
N PHE A 283 -0.86 0.14 5.85
CA PHE A 283 -2.04 0.53 5.05
C PHE A 283 -2.75 -0.67 4.44
N GLY A 284 -4.07 -0.60 4.43
CA GLY A 284 -4.97 -1.61 3.91
C GLY A 284 -6.18 -1.81 4.83
N PRO A 285 -7.19 -2.59 4.40
CA PRO A 285 -7.45 -2.86 3.00
C PRO A 285 -7.81 -1.54 2.28
N GLY A 286 -7.44 -1.40 1.01
CA GLY A 286 -7.74 -0.20 0.24
C GLY A 286 -6.74 0.06 -0.89
N VAL A 287 -6.92 1.21 -1.53
CA VAL A 287 -6.11 1.66 -2.67
C VAL A 287 -5.34 2.92 -2.27
N LEU A 288 -4.05 2.94 -2.57
CA LEU A 288 -3.23 4.15 -2.55
C LEU A 288 -2.90 4.51 -4.01
N GLY A 289 -3.04 5.77 -4.39
CA GLY A 289 -2.70 6.18 -5.74
C GLY A 289 -2.21 7.62 -5.87
N LEU A 290 -1.58 7.88 -7.00
CA LEU A 290 -1.20 9.19 -7.50
C LEU A 290 -1.79 9.37 -8.89
N ARG A 291 -2.40 10.52 -9.15
CA ARG A 291 -2.86 10.93 -10.48
C ARG A 291 -2.39 12.34 -10.80
N TRP A 292 -2.23 12.62 -12.08
CA TRP A 292 -1.70 13.90 -12.53
C TRP A 292 -2.28 14.29 -13.88
N GLY A 293 -2.15 15.57 -14.19
CA GLY A 293 -2.60 16.08 -15.47
C GLY A 293 -1.99 17.43 -15.82
N ARG A 294 -2.41 17.91 -16.98
CA ARG A 294 -2.17 19.28 -17.43
C ARG A 294 -3.50 20.04 -17.43
N LEU A 295 -3.45 21.34 -17.20
CA LEU A 295 -4.59 22.22 -17.39
C LEU A 295 -4.69 22.49 -18.90
N ASP A 296 -5.77 21.99 -19.51
CA ASP A 296 -6.09 22.29 -20.91
C ASP A 296 -6.39 23.79 -21.12
#